data_AF-A0A9D8D603-F1
#
_entry.id   AF-A0A9D8D603-F1
#
_cell.length_a   1.000
_cell.length_b   1.000
_cell.length_c   1.000
_cell.angle_alpha   90.00
_cell.angle_beta   90.00
_cell.angle_gamma   90.00
#
_symmetry.space_group_name_H-M   'P 1'
#
loop_
_entity.id
_entity.type
_entity.pdbx_description
1 polymer ?
#
loop_
_entity_poly.entity_id
_entity_poly.type
_entity_poly.pdbx_seq_one_letter_code
_entity_poly.pdbx_strand_id
1 'polypeptide(L)'
;MAKEAKDPNKEAEPSAERQKALDTALAQIERQFGKGSVMKMSERIATPIEVIPTGSIALDMALGIGGIPRGRVVEVFGPESSGKTTLTLHAIANAQKSGGIAAFIDAEHAFDAEYAKKLGVDIDALLVSQPDTGEQALEIMDMLVRSGALDLIVVDSVAALVPRAEIEGEMGDSHMGLQARLMSQALRKITGALSQTKTTAIFINQLRDKIGVFFGSPETTTGGKALKFYASVRMDIRRIETLKDGQEAVGNRTRVKVVKNKMAPPFKQAEFDILYGIGISREGSLLDLGVDLGIVKKSGAWFTYEGDQLGQGKENSRQFLLDNPDLANEIEGKIRAHFAASDIDPALVAAIDEAAADVEF
;
A
#
# COMPACT_ATOMS: atom_id res chain seq x y z
N MET A 1 10.81 -62.61 20.01
CA MET A 1 11.45 -61.43 19.39
C MET A 1 10.42 -60.72 18.54
N ALA A 2 9.89 -59.61 19.02
CA ALA A 2 9.23 -58.60 18.21
C ALA A 2 9.76 -57.26 18.72
N LYS A 3 10.53 -56.56 17.87
CA LYS A 3 11.04 -55.21 18.14
C LYS A 3 9.87 -54.25 17.99
N GLU A 4 9.49 -53.57 19.06
CA GLU A 4 8.70 -52.35 18.95
C GLU A 4 9.55 -51.29 18.24
N ALA A 5 9.04 -50.82 17.10
CA ALA A 5 9.64 -49.76 16.31
C ALA A 5 9.51 -48.43 17.09
N LYS A 6 10.65 -47.78 17.36
CA LYS A 6 10.67 -46.39 17.83
C LYS A 6 10.13 -45.50 16.72
N ASP A 7 9.09 -44.75 17.07
CA ASP A 7 8.50 -43.69 16.26
C ASP A 7 9.59 -42.65 15.87
N PRO A 8 9.86 -42.41 14.57
CA PRO A 8 10.96 -41.56 14.12
C PRO A 8 10.70 -40.05 14.30
N ASN A 9 9.56 -39.64 14.87
CA ASN A 9 9.16 -38.24 14.94
C ASN A 9 9.15 -37.63 16.37
N LYS A 10 9.91 -38.19 17.31
CA LYS A 10 10.14 -37.57 18.62
C LYS A 10 11.26 -36.53 18.50
N GLU A 11 10.90 -35.26 18.38
CA GLU A 11 11.83 -34.14 18.51
C GLU A 11 12.68 -34.34 19.77
N ALA A 12 14.00 -34.44 19.61
CA ALA A 12 14.91 -34.57 20.72
C ALA A 12 14.94 -33.24 21.49
N GLU A 13 14.51 -33.26 22.75
CA GLU A 13 14.63 -32.08 23.63
C GLU A 13 16.09 -31.58 23.63
N PRO A 14 16.33 -30.27 23.45
CA PRO A 14 17.68 -29.73 23.48
C PRO A 14 18.31 -30.02 24.85
N SER A 15 19.54 -30.54 24.85
CA SER A 15 20.26 -30.78 26.11
C SER A 15 20.34 -29.49 26.92
N ALA A 16 20.25 -29.59 28.25
CA ALA A 16 20.25 -28.43 29.15
C ALA A 16 21.46 -27.48 28.92
N GLU A 17 22.59 -28.02 28.47
CA GLU A 17 23.77 -27.25 28.07
C GLU A 17 23.54 -26.41 26.80
N ARG A 18 22.85 -26.94 25.78
CA ARG A 18 22.48 -26.18 24.58
C ARG A 18 21.51 -25.04 24.90
N GLN A 19 20.55 -25.29 25.78
CA GLN A 19 19.60 -24.25 26.20
C GLN A 19 20.31 -23.11 26.95
N LYS A 20 21.22 -23.44 27.87
CA LYS A 20 22.01 -22.44 28.60
C LYS A 20 22.94 -21.63 27.69
N ALA A 21 23.56 -22.29 26.70
CA ALA A 21 24.38 -21.60 25.69
C ALA A 21 23.54 -20.65 24.83
N LEU A 22 22.34 -21.09 24.42
CA LEU A 22 21.39 -20.27 23.68
C LEU A 22 20.96 -19.04 24.48
N ASP A 23 20.55 -19.21 25.74
CA ASP A 23 20.10 -18.10 26.59
C ASP A 23 21.23 -17.08 26.83
N THR A 24 22.47 -17.55 26.96
CA THR A 24 23.66 -16.68 27.07
C THR A 24 23.89 -15.88 25.80
N ALA A 25 23.78 -16.53 24.64
CA ALA A 25 23.91 -15.86 23.35
C ALA A 25 22.80 -14.82 23.13
N LEU A 26 21.55 -15.16 23.46
CA LEU A 26 20.40 -14.23 23.39
C LEU A 26 20.63 -13.00 24.28
N ALA A 27 21.05 -13.20 25.53
CA ALA A 27 21.33 -12.09 26.46
C ALA A 27 22.50 -11.21 25.98
N GLN A 28 23.52 -11.81 25.36
CA GLN A 28 24.64 -11.07 24.79
C GLN A 28 24.19 -10.23 23.56
N ILE A 29 23.34 -10.81 22.71
CA ILE A 29 22.77 -10.12 21.54
C ILE A 29 21.92 -8.93 22.02
N GLU A 30 21.00 -9.12 22.97
CA GLU A 30 20.19 -8.02 23.51
C GLU A 30 21.03 -6.92 24.16
N ARG A 31 22.12 -7.28 24.86
CA ARG A 31 23.02 -6.32 25.47
C ARG A 31 23.81 -5.50 24.43
N GLN A 32 24.18 -6.11 23.31
CA GLN A 32 24.95 -5.45 22.25
C GLN A 32 24.07 -4.63 21.30
N PHE A 33 22.86 -5.12 20.99
CA PHE A 33 22.02 -4.57 19.92
C PHE A 33 20.68 -4.00 20.41
N GLY A 34 20.40 -4.07 21.72
CA GLY A 34 19.20 -3.52 22.35
C GLY A 34 18.10 -4.56 22.57
N LYS A 35 17.14 -4.25 23.45
CA LYS A 35 15.99 -5.13 23.72
C LYS A 35 15.19 -5.37 22.45
N GLY A 36 14.82 -6.63 22.20
CA GLY A 36 14.04 -7.03 21.02
C GLY A 36 14.86 -7.21 19.74
N SER A 37 16.20 -7.14 19.79
CA SER A 37 17.07 -7.47 18.65
C SER A 37 17.02 -8.96 18.28
N VAL A 38 16.66 -9.82 19.24
CA VAL A 38 16.40 -11.25 19.03
C VAL A 38 15.30 -11.68 19.99
N MET A 39 14.30 -12.42 19.49
CA MET A 39 13.20 -12.94 20.30
C MET A 39 12.65 -14.23 19.70
N LYS A 40 12.05 -15.08 20.54
CA LYS A 40 11.36 -16.26 20.04
C LYS A 40 10.05 -15.82 19.38
N MET A 41 9.75 -16.36 18.20
CA MET A 41 8.51 -16.03 17.47
C MET A 41 7.25 -16.38 18.27
N SER A 42 7.30 -17.41 19.12
CA SER A 42 6.20 -17.79 20.03
C SER A 42 5.93 -16.77 21.14
N GLU A 43 6.90 -15.91 21.46
CA GLU A 43 6.79 -14.88 22.49
C GLU A 43 6.34 -13.53 21.90
N ARG A 44 6.25 -13.44 20.56
CA ARG A 44 5.72 -12.26 19.87
C ARG A 44 4.21 -12.25 20.05
N ILE A 45 3.71 -11.39 20.93
CA ILE A 45 2.29 -11.05 20.97
C ILE A 45 1.92 -10.57 19.57
N ALA A 46 0.88 -11.16 18.97
CA ALA A 46 0.35 -10.72 17.69
C ALA A 46 -0.20 -9.30 17.85
N THR A 47 0.67 -8.29 17.70
CA THR A 47 0.24 -6.90 17.66
C THR A 47 -0.53 -6.67 16.36
N PRO A 48 -1.76 -6.14 16.42
CA PRO A 48 -2.50 -5.75 15.23
C PRO A 48 -1.63 -4.84 14.35
N ILE A 49 -1.65 -5.04 13.03
CA ILE A 49 -0.97 -4.12 12.12
C ILE A 49 -1.71 -2.81 12.16
N GLU A 50 -1.02 -1.74 12.51
CA GLU A 50 -1.57 -0.41 12.33
C GLU A 50 -1.60 -0.06 10.84
N VAL A 51 -2.72 0.49 10.38
CA VAL A 51 -2.97 0.78 8.97
C VAL A 51 -3.41 2.23 8.76
N ILE A 52 -3.19 2.71 7.54
CA ILE A 52 -3.72 3.98 7.03
C ILE A 52 -4.86 3.63 6.06
N PRO A 53 -6.11 4.07 6.29
CA PRO A 53 -7.22 3.82 5.38
C PRO A 53 -6.94 4.37 3.99
N THR A 54 -7.27 3.60 2.94
CA THR A 54 -7.00 4.00 1.55
C THR A 54 -7.97 5.05 1.02
N GLY A 55 -9.10 5.25 1.69
CA GLY A 55 -10.23 6.04 1.20
C GLY A 55 -11.22 5.23 0.36
N SER A 56 -10.91 3.97 0.04
CA SER A 56 -11.84 3.01 -0.56
C SER A 56 -12.03 1.82 0.38
N ILE A 57 -13.24 1.66 0.91
CA ILE A 57 -13.58 0.48 1.73
C ILE A 57 -13.37 -0.84 0.95
N ALA A 58 -13.63 -0.83 -0.36
CA ALA A 58 -13.39 -2.01 -1.21
C ALA A 58 -11.91 -2.37 -1.25
N LEU A 59 -11.03 -1.37 -1.35
CA LEU A 59 -9.59 -1.60 -1.35
C LEU A 59 -9.06 -1.99 0.03
N ASP A 60 -9.56 -1.36 1.10
CA ASP A 60 -9.22 -1.74 2.48
C ASP A 60 -9.53 -3.23 2.75
N MET A 61 -10.69 -3.70 2.27
CA MET A 61 -11.08 -5.11 2.34
C MET A 61 -10.20 -6.01 1.45
N ALA A 62 -9.89 -5.57 0.23
CA ALA A 62 -9.01 -6.31 -0.68
C ALA A 62 -7.57 -6.43 -0.14
N LEU A 63 -7.10 -5.45 0.63
CA LEU A 63 -5.81 -5.50 1.31
C LEU A 63 -5.78 -6.52 2.45
N GLY A 64 -6.93 -6.95 2.97
CA GLY A 64 -7.05 -8.01 3.98
C GLY A 64 -6.67 -7.61 5.41
N ILE A 65 -6.06 -6.44 5.57
CA ILE A 65 -5.67 -5.84 6.86
C ILE A 65 -6.41 -4.52 7.15
N GLY A 66 -7.34 -4.12 6.28
CA GLY A 66 -8.16 -2.92 6.48
C GLY A 66 -7.52 -1.60 6.04
N GLY A 67 -6.37 -1.63 5.37
CA GLY A 67 -5.72 -0.43 4.83
C GLY A 67 -4.25 -0.63 4.46
N ILE A 68 -3.54 0.47 4.24
CA ILE A 68 -2.12 0.50 3.91
C ILE A 68 -1.29 0.26 5.18
N PRO A 69 -0.39 -0.73 5.22
CA PRO A 69 0.35 -1.06 6.45
C PRO A 69 1.34 0.03 6.86
N ARG A 70 1.36 0.39 8.16
CA ARG A 70 2.36 1.30 8.76
C ARG A 70 3.76 0.71 8.78
N GLY A 71 4.77 1.56 8.59
CA GLY A 71 6.19 1.17 8.66
C GLY A 71 6.69 0.34 7.48
N ARG A 72 5.98 0.37 6.34
CA ARG A 72 6.27 -0.49 5.17
C ARG A 72 6.44 0.32 3.89
N VAL A 73 7.10 -0.30 2.92
CA VAL A 73 7.16 0.18 1.54
C VAL A 73 5.95 -0.35 0.77
N VAL A 74 5.27 0.53 0.04
CA VAL A 74 4.12 0.22 -0.81
C VAL A 74 4.37 0.79 -2.20
N GLU A 75 4.05 0.04 -3.24
CA GLU A 75 4.13 0.53 -4.62
C GLU A 75 2.72 0.61 -5.23
N VAL A 76 2.35 1.77 -5.76
CA VAL A 76 1.14 1.98 -6.55
C VAL A 76 1.57 2.25 -7.98
N PHE A 77 1.21 1.36 -8.91
CA PHE A 77 1.63 1.48 -10.29
C PHE A 77 0.49 1.21 -11.26
N GLY A 78 0.61 1.73 -12.48
CA GLY A 78 -0.43 1.60 -13.49
C GLY A 78 -0.31 2.64 -14.60
N PRO A 79 -1.22 2.58 -15.59
CA PRO A 79 -1.25 3.53 -16.71
C PRO A 79 -1.38 4.99 -16.25
N GLU A 80 -1.09 5.92 -17.14
CA GLU A 80 -1.43 7.33 -16.93
C GLU A 80 -2.93 7.50 -16.72
N SER A 81 -3.31 8.51 -15.93
CA SER A 81 -4.71 8.81 -15.61
C SER A 81 -5.50 7.66 -14.98
N SER A 82 -4.83 6.63 -14.41
CA SER A 82 -5.51 5.52 -13.74
C SER A 82 -5.97 5.83 -12.31
N GLY A 83 -5.55 6.97 -11.75
CA GLY A 83 -5.89 7.40 -10.38
C GLY A 83 -4.82 7.11 -9.33
N LYS A 84 -3.56 6.85 -9.73
CA LYS A 84 -2.42 6.62 -8.81
C LYS A 84 -2.30 7.75 -7.78
N THR A 85 -2.09 8.99 -8.26
CA THR A 85 -1.93 10.17 -7.42
C THR A 85 -3.19 10.42 -6.59
N THR A 86 -4.39 10.31 -7.17
CA THR A 86 -5.67 10.41 -6.42
C THR A 86 -5.74 9.43 -5.25
N LEU A 87 -5.40 8.15 -5.45
CA LEU A 87 -5.37 7.15 -4.38
C LEU A 87 -4.38 7.55 -3.26
N THR A 88 -3.20 8.03 -3.63
CA THR A 88 -2.20 8.46 -2.63
C THR A 88 -2.60 9.72 -1.88
N LEU A 89 -3.28 10.67 -2.53
CA LEU A 89 -3.81 11.87 -1.88
C LEU A 89 -4.91 11.51 -0.87
N HIS A 90 -5.75 10.52 -1.16
CA HIS A 90 -6.68 9.99 -0.16
C HIS A 90 -5.96 9.33 1.03
N ALA A 91 -4.88 8.58 0.78
CA ALA A 91 -4.08 8.03 1.87
C ALA A 91 -3.46 9.13 2.75
N ILE A 92 -2.98 10.22 2.14
CA ILE A 92 -2.49 11.42 2.84
C ILE A 92 -3.61 12.06 3.66
N ALA A 93 -4.76 12.34 3.06
CA ALA A 93 -5.90 12.95 3.73
C ALA A 93 -6.33 12.10 4.95
N ASN A 94 -6.36 10.77 4.83
CA ASN A 94 -6.73 9.88 5.94
C ASN A 94 -5.66 9.80 7.04
N ALA A 95 -4.37 9.85 6.67
CA ALA A 95 -3.29 9.95 7.64
C ALA A 95 -3.38 11.26 8.45
N GLN A 96 -3.58 12.40 7.77
CA GLN A 96 -3.76 13.70 8.41
C GLN A 96 -5.01 13.78 9.29
N LYS A 97 -6.14 13.23 8.84
CA LYS A 97 -7.38 13.14 9.64
C LYS A 97 -7.18 12.35 10.94
N SER A 98 -6.23 11.41 10.95
CA SER A 98 -5.87 10.64 12.14
C SER A 98 -4.84 11.36 13.04
N GLY A 99 -4.52 12.63 12.74
CA GLY A 99 -3.54 13.45 13.43
C GLY A 99 -2.09 13.20 13.01
N GLY A 100 -1.87 12.42 11.95
CA GLY A 100 -0.54 12.07 11.46
C GLY A 100 0.07 13.12 10.53
N ILE A 101 1.39 13.10 10.38
CA ILE A 101 2.14 13.99 9.50
C ILE A 101 2.44 13.28 8.18
N ALA A 102 2.18 13.96 7.07
CA ALA A 102 2.42 13.44 5.73
C ALA A 102 3.43 14.30 4.95
N ALA A 103 4.18 13.65 4.06
CA ALA A 103 5.07 14.31 3.12
C ALA A 103 4.84 13.82 1.69
N PHE A 104 5.07 14.70 0.72
CA PHE A 104 4.95 14.43 -0.70
C PHE A 104 6.21 14.89 -1.42
N ILE A 105 6.91 13.93 -2.03
CA ILE A 105 8.07 14.19 -2.88
C ILE A 105 7.58 14.22 -4.33
N ASP A 106 7.38 15.42 -4.86
CA ASP A 106 6.90 15.70 -6.21
C ASP A 106 8.08 15.78 -7.18
N ALA A 107 8.57 14.62 -7.61
CA ALA A 107 9.61 14.51 -8.62
C ALA A 107 9.07 14.76 -10.05
N GLU A 108 7.77 14.60 -10.29
CA GLU A 108 7.14 14.92 -11.57
C GLU A 108 6.84 16.43 -11.76
N HIS A 109 7.02 17.25 -10.72
CA HIS A 109 6.68 18.68 -10.72
C HIS A 109 5.23 18.94 -11.15
N ALA A 110 4.32 18.04 -10.79
CA ALA A 110 2.93 18.01 -11.25
C ALA A 110 1.91 18.07 -10.10
N PHE A 111 2.36 18.39 -8.88
CA PHE A 111 1.47 18.45 -7.73
C PHE A 111 0.44 19.60 -7.83
N ASP A 112 -0.84 19.23 -7.80
CA ASP A 112 -1.97 20.18 -7.78
C ASP A 112 -2.53 20.33 -6.35
N ALA A 113 -2.18 21.45 -5.72
CA ALA A 113 -2.62 21.78 -4.36
C ALA A 113 -4.14 22.02 -4.26
N GLU A 114 -4.79 22.58 -5.29
CA GLU A 114 -6.23 22.81 -5.27
C GLU A 114 -6.99 21.49 -5.35
N TYR A 115 -6.55 20.57 -6.20
CA TYR A 115 -7.12 19.24 -6.29
C TYR A 115 -6.88 18.45 -4.99
N ALA A 116 -5.66 18.45 -4.44
CA ALA A 116 -5.37 17.81 -3.16
C ALA A 116 -6.27 18.32 -2.03
N LYS A 117 -6.50 19.65 -1.95
CA LYS A 117 -7.41 20.26 -0.97
C LYS A 117 -8.85 19.75 -1.13
N LYS A 118 -9.35 19.62 -2.37
CA LYS A 118 -10.68 19.05 -2.64
C LYS A 118 -10.80 17.60 -2.17
N LEU A 119 -9.71 16.83 -2.21
CA LEU A 119 -9.66 15.46 -1.69
C LEU A 119 -9.55 15.38 -0.15
N GLY A 120 -9.50 16.53 0.54
CA GLY A 120 -9.44 16.62 1.99
C GLY A 120 -8.02 16.55 2.56
N VAL A 121 -7.00 16.81 1.73
CA VAL A 121 -5.63 17.01 2.21
C VAL A 121 -5.53 18.38 2.87
N ASP A 122 -4.95 18.41 4.07
CA ASP A 122 -4.55 19.65 4.73
C ASP A 122 -3.24 20.14 4.10
N ILE A 123 -3.36 21.11 3.19
CA ILE A 123 -2.24 21.66 2.43
C ILE A 123 -1.28 22.44 3.32
N ASP A 124 -1.77 23.11 4.36
CA ASP A 124 -0.94 23.94 5.24
C ASP A 124 -0.02 23.06 6.12
N ALA A 125 -0.45 21.84 6.42
CA ALA A 125 0.31 20.85 7.18
C ALA A 125 1.11 19.86 6.32
N LEU A 126 0.89 19.82 5.00
CA LEU A 126 1.56 18.87 4.11
C LEU A 126 3.00 19.32 3.81
N LEU A 127 3.98 18.46 4.09
CA LEU A 127 5.36 18.71 3.70
C LEU A 127 5.55 18.35 2.21
N VAL A 128 5.80 19.35 1.36
CA VAL A 128 6.05 19.12 -0.07
C VAL A 128 7.51 19.41 -0.40
N SER A 129 8.14 18.51 -1.16
CA SER A 129 9.48 18.69 -1.70
C SER A 129 9.46 18.48 -3.21
N GLN A 130 10.08 19.40 -3.95
CA GLN A 130 10.31 19.31 -5.39
C GLN A 130 11.81 19.19 -5.64
N PRO A 131 12.37 17.98 -5.62
CA PRO A 131 13.80 17.76 -5.76
C PRO A 131 14.25 17.90 -7.23
N ASP A 132 15.48 18.35 -7.43
CA ASP A 132 16.15 18.46 -8.72
C ASP A 132 16.70 17.10 -9.20
N THR A 133 17.09 16.20 -8.28
CA THR A 133 17.65 14.88 -8.63
C THR A 133 17.05 13.73 -7.82
N GLY A 134 17.16 12.51 -8.35
CA GLY A 134 16.73 11.30 -7.68
C GLY A 134 17.48 11.04 -6.36
N GLU A 135 18.77 11.33 -6.30
CA GLU A 135 19.56 11.25 -5.06
C GLU A 135 19.00 12.20 -4.00
N GLN A 136 18.79 13.46 -4.36
CA GLN A 136 18.26 14.48 -3.44
C GLN A 136 16.88 14.07 -2.92
N ALA A 137 16.00 13.60 -3.80
CA ALA A 137 14.67 13.11 -3.43
C ALA A 137 14.74 12.02 -2.34
N LEU A 138 15.62 11.03 -2.53
CA LEU A 138 15.77 9.87 -1.64
C LEU A 138 16.51 10.24 -0.34
N GLU A 139 17.42 11.22 -0.38
CA GLU A 139 18.07 11.77 0.83
C GLU A 139 17.09 12.55 1.69
N ILE A 140 16.27 13.43 1.09
CA ILE A 140 15.19 14.14 1.79
C ILE A 140 14.23 13.14 2.43
N MET A 141 13.83 12.11 1.68
CA MET A 141 13.01 11.01 2.21
C MET A 141 13.67 10.32 3.43
N ASP A 142 14.95 9.95 3.34
CA ASP A 142 15.66 9.28 4.45
C ASP A 142 15.74 10.18 5.70
N MET A 143 16.00 11.48 5.52
CA MET A 143 16.03 12.47 6.61
C MET A 143 14.66 12.61 7.29
N LEU A 144 13.59 12.75 6.50
CA LEU A 144 12.23 12.87 7.00
C LEU A 144 11.80 11.61 7.75
N VAL A 145 12.06 10.42 7.20
CA VAL A 145 11.75 9.14 7.86
C VAL A 145 12.51 9.03 9.18
N ARG A 146 13.82 9.32 9.21
CA ARG A 146 14.64 9.21 10.42
C ARG A 146 14.30 10.20 11.52
N SER A 147 13.59 11.29 11.20
CA SER A 147 13.08 12.20 12.22
C SER A 147 12.11 11.51 13.19
N GLY A 148 11.46 10.42 12.76
CA GLY A 148 10.45 9.69 13.53
C GLY A 148 9.13 10.43 13.69
N ALA A 149 8.97 11.61 13.07
CA ALA A 149 7.76 12.43 13.17
C ALA A 149 6.74 12.13 12.06
N LEU A 150 7.13 11.38 11.02
CA LEU A 150 6.31 11.20 9.82
C LEU A 150 5.50 9.90 9.88
N ASP A 151 4.23 9.97 9.48
CA ASP A 151 3.35 8.80 9.37
C ASP A 151 3.37 8.22 7.95
N LEU A 152 3.41 9.10 6.95
CA LEU A 152 3.30 8.74 5.55
C LEU A 152 4.20 9.64 4.67
N ILE A 153 4.95 9.03 3.76
CA ILE A 153 5.65 9.72 2.67
C ILE A 153 5.22 9.14 1.34
N VAL A 154 4.90 10.00 0.38
CA VAL A 154 4.58 9.63 -1.00
C VAL A 154 5.69 10.15 -1.92
N VAL A 155 6.12 9.32 -2.87
CA VAL A 155 7.08 9.70 -3.92
C VAL A 155 6.39 9.60 -5.28
N ASP A 156 6.15 10.74 -5.92
CA ASP A 156 5.50 10.86 -7.24
C ASP A 156 6.48 11.46 -8.26
N SER A 157 7.14 10.67 -9.11
CA SER A 157 7.09 9.20 -9.20
C SER A 157 8.49 8.62 -9.34
N VAL A 158 8.62 7.30 -9.17
CA VAL A 158 9.89 6.58 -9.35
C VAL A 158 10.51 6.83 -10.72
N ALA A 159 9.68 7.00 -11.76
CA ALA A 159 10.15 7.25 -13.11
C ALA A 159 10.91 8.58 -13.21
N ALA A 160 10.53 9.57 -12.40
CA ALA A 160 11.12 10.90 -12.36
C ALA A 160 12.30 11.03 -11.37
N LEU A 161 12.68 9.95 -10.67
CA LEU A 161 13.89 9.92 -9.86
C LEU A 161 15.13 9.76 -10.76
N VAL A 162 15.45 10.81 -11.52
CA VAL A 162 16.54 10.83 -12.48
C VAL A 162 17.86 11.09 -11.74
N PRO A 163 18.87 10.21 -11.86
CA PRO A 163 20.17 10.42 -11.21
C PRO A 163 20.87 11.69 -11.71
N ARG A 164 21.62 12.37 -10.84
CA ARG A 164 22.34 13.62 -11.19
C ARG A 164 23.22 13.47 -12.44
N ALA A 165 23.94 12.36 -12.57
CA ALA A 165 24.81 12.14 -13.72
C ALA A 165 24.04 12.06 -15.06
N GLU A 166 22.77 11.63 -15.03
CA GLU A 166 21.92 11.60 -16.22
C GLU A 166 21.36 13.00 -16.54
N ILE A 167 21.11 13.84 -15.53
CA ILE A 167 20.66 15.23 -15.69
C ILE A 167 21.79 16.12 -16.23
N GLU A 168 23.00 15.95 -15.72
CA GLU A 168 24.19 16.72 -16.12
C GLU A 168 24.82 16.23 -17.44
N GLY A 169 24.46 15.02 -17.87
CA GLY A 169 24.95 14.41 -19.11
C GLY A 169 24.29 14.99 -20.37
N GLU A 170 24.83 14.63 -21.54
CA GLU A 170 24.27 15.04 -22.82
C GLU A 170 23.14 14.09 -23.27
N MET A 171 22.21 14.60 -24.08
CA MET A 171 21.17 13.78 -24.68
C MET A 171 21.80 12.70 -25.58
N GLY A 172 21.61 11.44 -25.21
CA GLY A 172 22.18 10.28 -25.92
C GLY A 172 23.29 9.57 -25.14
N ASP A 173 23.75 10.13 -24.03
CA ASP A 173 24.69 9.46 -23.14
C ASP A 173 24.09 8.20 -22.52
N SER A 174 24.87 7.11 -22.52
CA SER A 174 24.42 5.81 -22.04
C SER A 174 24.64 5.66 -20.54
N HIS A 175 23.58 5.86 -19.77
CA HIS A 175 23.57 5.69 -18.31
C HIS A 175 22.82 4.40 -17.89
N MET A 176 23.24 3.25 -18.45
CA MET A 176 22.52 1.99 -18.26
C MET A 176 22.39 1.60 -16.78
N GLY A 177 21.14 1.53 -16.30
CA GLY A 177 20.80 0.98 -14.99
C GLY A 177 21.17 1.87 -13.80
N LEU A 178 21.52 3.13 -14.02
CA LEU A 178 21.91 4.04 -12.94
C LEU A 178 20.77 4.27 -11.93
N GLN A 179 19.55 4.54 -12.43
CA GLN A 179 18.35 4.66 -11.59
C GLN A 179 18.05 3.39 -10.80
N ALA A 180 18.23 2.20 -11.40
CA ALA A 180 18.00 0.93 -10.70
C ALA A 180 18.98 0.73 -9.53
N ARG A 181 20.26 1.10 -9.72
CA ARG A 181 21.28 1.04 -8.66
C ARG A 181 20.98 2.02 -7.52
N LEU A 182 20.59 3.25 -7.87
CA LEU A 182 20.16 4.27 -6.91
C LEU A 182 19.00 3.76 -6.04
N MET A 183 17.96 3.22 -6.68
CA MET A 183 16.79 2.65 -5.96
C MET A 183 17.18 1.49 -5.05
N SER A 184 18.02 0.56 -5.52
CA SER A 184 18.52 -0.55 -4.70
C SER A 184 19.26 -0.06 -3.45
N GLN A 185 20.14 0.92 -3.60
CA GLN A 185 20.92 1.47 -2.49
C GLN A 185 20.02 2.21 -1.49
N ALA A 186 19.12 3.05 -1.99
CA ALA A 186 18.22 3.83 -1.14
C ALA A 186 17.24 2.95 -0.36
N LEU A 187 16.56 2.01 -1.03
CA LEU A 187 15.61 1.10 -0.36
C LEU A 187 16.28 0.23 0.70
N ARG A 188 17.52 -0.21 0.46
CA ARG A 188 18.33 -0.95 1.45
C ARG A 188 18.56 -0.13 2.72
N LYS A 189 18.79 1.18 2.59
CA LYS A 189 19.04 2.09 3.71
C LYS A 189 17.75 2.50 4.45
N ILE A 190 16.68 2.75 3.71
CA ILE A 190 15.45 3.38 4.22
C ILE A 190 14.49 2.36 4.84
N THR A 191 14.44 1.12 4.34
CA THR A 191 13.44 0.12 4.79
C THR A 191 13.50 -0.16 6.30
N GLY A 192 14.71 -0.24 6.87
CA GLY A 192 14.89 -0.42 8.31
C GLY A 192 14.36 0.78 9.11
N ALA A 193 14.61 2.00 8.63
CA ALA A 193 14.14 3.23 9.26
C ALA A 193 12.59 3.36 9.20
N LEU A 194 11.97 2.99 8.08
CA LEU A 194 10.50 2.96 7.96
C LEU A 194 9.86 2.04 9.02
N SER A 195 10.39 0.82 9.18
CA SER A 195 9.87 -0.14 10.15
C SER A 195 10.00 0.33 11.60
N GLN A 196 11.13 0.94 11.94
CA GLN A 196 11.41 1.47 13.28
C GLN A 196 10.54 2.67 13.64
N THR A 197 10.31 3.56 12.68
CA THR A 197 9.56 4.82 12.89
C THR A 197 8.07 4.69 12.63
N LYS A 198 7.61 3.53 12.11
CA LYS A 198 6.24 3.31 11.66
C LYS A 198 5.80 4.23 10.51
N THR A 199 6.74 4.93 9.87
CA THR A 199 6.49 5.70 8.65
C THR A 199 6.21 4.76 7.47
N THR A 200 5.12 4.98 6.74
CA THR A 200 4.87 4.28 5.47
C THR A 200 5.41 5.05 4.30
N ALA A 201 6.05 4.36 3.36
CA ALA A 201 6.48 4.94 2.09
C ALA A 201 5.65 4.40 0.94
N ILE A 202 4.93 5.27 0.23
CA ILE A 202 4.24 4.93 -1.01
C ILE A 202 5.06 5.47 -2.19
N PHE A 203 5.47 4.57 -3.07
CA PHE A 203 6.09 4.92 -4.34
C PHE A 203 5.05 4.82 -5.45
N ILE A 204 4.81 5.92 -6.15
CA ILE A 204 4.05 5.91 -7.40
C ILE A 204 4.99 5.51 -8.52
N ASN A 205 4.51 4.63 -9.40
CA ASN A 205 5.30 4.16 -10.53
C ASN A 205 4.47 4.08 -11.80
N GLN A 206 5.15 4.20 -12.93
CA GLN A 206 4.56 4.11 -14.25
C GLN A 206 4.82 2.74 -14.88
N LEU A 207 3.94 2.33 -15.78
CA LEU A 207 4.16 1.16 -16.61
C LEU A 207 5.03 1.53 -17.83
N ARG A 208 5.89 0.60 -18.24
CA ARG A 208 6.71 0.61 -19.45
C ARG A 208 6.67 -0.76 -20.09
N ASP A 209 6.79 -0.83 -21.41
CA ASP A 209 6.90 -2.10 -22.11
C ASP A 209 8.36 -2.56 -22.22
N LYS A 210 8.60 -3.84 -21.95
CA LYS A 210 9.88 -4.49 -22.26
C LYS A 210 9.92 -4.90 -23.72
N ILE A 211 10.85 -4.30 -24.45
CA ILE A 211 11.14 -4.67 -25.84
C ILE A 211 11.64 -6.12 -25.86
N GLY A 212 11.13 -6.93 -26.80
CA GLY A 212 11.61 -8.30 -27.05
C GLY A 212 10.94 -9.40 -26.21
N VAL A 213 9.87 -9.11 -25.48
CA VAL A 213 9.06 -10.12 -24.78
C VAL A 213 7.97 -10.65 -25.72
N PHE A 214 8.12 -11.89 -26.18
CA PHE A 214 7.16 -12.57 -27.07
C PHE A 214 6.19 -13.51 -26.33
N PHE A 215 6.41 -13.76 -25.03
CA PHE A 215 5.58 -14.62 -24.19
C PHE A 215 5.39 -14.01 -22.81
N GLY A 216 4.14 -13.99 -22.31
CA GLY A 216 3.76 -13.33 -21.06
C GLY A 216 3.41 -11.84 -21.22
N SER A 217 3.30 -11.12 -20.10
CA SER A 217 3.03 -9.67 -20.13
C SER A 217 4.32 -8.89 -20.40
N PRO A 218 4.35 -7.97 -21.38
CA PRO A 218 5.50 -7.11 -21.65
C PRO A 218 5.65 -6.00 -20.60
N GLU A 219 4.61 -5.73 -19.82
CA GLU A 219 4.58 -4.60 -18.90
C GLU A 219 5.58 -4.74 -17.74
N THR A 220 6.24 -3.63 -17.41
CA THR A 220 7.16 -3.52 -16.29
C THR A 220 7.11 -2.15 -15.64
N THR A 221 7.73 -2.01 -14.48
CA THR A 221 7.79 -0.75 -13.74
C THR A 221 9.21 -0.19 -13.78
N THR A 222 9.35 1.14 -13.66
CA THR A 222 10.65 1.83 -13.67
C THR A 222 11.42 1.65 -12.36
N GLY A 223 12.70 2.02 -12.32
CA GLY A 223 13.55 1.89 -11.12
C GLY A 223 14.10 0.48 -10.84
N GLY A 224 14.06 -0.43 -11.82
CA GLY A 224 14.61 -1.78 -11.71
C GLY A 224 13.74 -2.75 -10.90
N LYS A 225 14.36 -3.76 -10.29
CA LYS A 225 13.63 -4.80 -9.54
C LYS A 225 13.54 -4.54 -8.04
N ALA A 226 14.39 -3.66 -7.48
CA ALA A 226 14.52 -3.47 -6.04
C ALA A 226 13.18 -3.15 -5.36
N LEU A 227 12.44 -2.16 -5.89
CA LEU A 227 11.14 -1.77 -5.35
C LEU A 227 10.15 -2.94 -5.30
N LYS A 228 10.18 -3.84 -6.29
CA LYS A 228 9.31 -5.03 -6.33
C LYS A 228 9.59 -5.98 -5.16
N PHE A 229 10.83 -6.08 -4.71
CA PHE A 229 11.23 -6.94 -3.59
C PHE A 229 10.99 -6.29 -2.24
N TYR A 230 11.37 -5.02 -2.09
CA TYR A 230 11.21 -4.26 -0.85
C TYR A 230 9.75 -3.90 -0.53
N ALA A 231 8.91 -3.68 -1.55
CA ALA A 231 7.50 -3.40 -1.34
C ALA A 231 6.80 -4.56 -0.60
N SER A 232 6.15 -4.25 0.51
CA SER A 232 5.30 -5.19 1.24
C SER A 232 3.94 -5.34 0.56
N VAL A 233 3.44 -4.27 -0.04
CA VAL A 233 2.21 -4.26 -0.84
C VAL A 233 2.50 -3.65 -2.20
N ARG A 234 1.99 -4.26 -3.26
CA ARG A 234 2.03 -3.70 -4.62
C ARG A 234 0.63 -3.70 -5.21
N MET A 235 0.21 -2.55 -5.73
CA MET A 235 -1.13 -2.30 -6.27
C MET A 235 -1.03 -1.90 -7.74
N ASP A 236 -1.65 -2.70 -8.62
CA ASP A 236 -1.86 -2.38 -10.03
C ASP A 236 -3.22 -1.68 -10.18
N ILE A 237 -3.20 -0.37 -10.43
CA ILE A 237 -4.39 0.47 -10.55
C ILE A 237 -4.65 0.83 -12.02
N ARG A 238 -5.86 0.54 -12.50
CA ARG A 238 -6.28 0.77 -13.89
C ARG A 238 -7.67 1.40 -13.95
N ARG A 239 -7.84 2.34 -14.87
CA ARG A 239 -9.17 2.74 -15.34
C ARG A 239 -9.77 1.61 -16.16
N ILE A 240 -10.98 1.17 -15.82
CA ILE A 240 -11.70 0.13 -16.57
C ILE A 240 -12.88 0.70 -17.39
N GLU A 241 -13.48 1.81 -16.95
CA GLU A 241 -14.58 2.45 -17.67
C GLU A 241 -14.62 3.96 -17.35
N THR A 242 -15.11 4.77 -18.29
CA THR A 242 -15.41 6.19 -18.06
C THR A 242 -16.86 6.33 -17.61
N LEU A 243 -17.09 6.93 -16.45
CA LEU A 243 -18.42 7.23 -15.93
C LEU A 243 -18.98 8.48 -16.62
N LYS A 244 -20.23 8.41 -17.05
CA LYS A 244 -20.92 9.51 -17.74
C LYS A 244 -22.23 9.86 -17.06
N ASP A 245 -22.53 11.15 -17.02
CA ASP A 245 -23.87 11.67 -16.77
C ASP A 245 -24.37 12.35 -18.05
N GLY A 246 -25.37 11.75 -18.68
CA GLY A 246 -25.78 12.11 -20.04
C GLY A 246 -24.62 11.97 -21.05
N GLN A 247 -24.11 13.11 -21.54
CA GLN A 247 -22.98 13.17 -22.48
C GLN A 247 -21.65 13.55 -21.79
N GLU A 248 -21.68 14.03 -20.56
CA GLU A 248 -20.51 14.54 -19.86
C GLU A 248 -19.76 13.42 -19.13
N ALA A 249 -18.43 13.42 -19.23
CA ALA A 249 -17.59 12.48 -18.48
C ALA A 249 -17.38 13.01 -17.05
N VAL A 250 -17.97 12.32 -16.07
CA VAL A 250 -17.99 12.77 -14.66
C VAL A 250 -16.97 12.04 -13.78
N GLY A 251 -16.39 10.96 -14.28
CA GLY A 251 -15.36 10.22 -13.55
C GLY A 251 -14.91 8.95 -14.24
N ASN A 252 -14.23 8.09 -13.49
CA ASN A 252 -13.70 6.83 -13.96
C ASN A 252 -14.07 5.71 -12.98
N ARG A 253 -14.51 4.58 -13.52
CA ARG A 253 -14.51 3.31 -12.80
C ARG A 253 -13.07 2.80 -12.79
N THR A 254 -12.56 2.54 -11.60
CA THR A 254 -11.17 2.16 -11.38
C THR A 254 -11.11 0.79 -10.71
N ARG A 255 -10.21 -0.06 -11.19
CA ARG A 255 -9.88 -1.35 -10.59
C ARG A 255 -8.47 -1.30 -10.03
N VAL A 256 -8.32 -1.77 -8.79
CA VAL A 256 -7.02 -1.97 -8.15
C VAL A 256 -6.83 -3.45 -7.86
N LYS A 257 -5.76 -4.05 -8.37
CA LYS A 257 -5.36 -5.42 -8.07
C LYS A 257 -4.15 -5.43 -7.12
N VAL A 258 -4.27 -6.15 -6.01
CA VAL A 258 -3.16 -6.31 -5.06
C VAL A 258 -2.24 -7.41 -5.56
N VAL A 259 -1.27 -7.06 -6.41
CA VAL A 259 -0.38 -8.03 -7.08
C VAL A 259 0.71 -8.60 -6.17
N LYS A 260 0.97 -7.95 -5.03
CA LYS A 260 1.83 -8.45 -3.95
C LYS A 260 1.26 -7.99 -2.62
N ASN A 261 1.19 -8.89 -1.65
CA ASN A 261 0.79 -8.58 -0.29
C ASN A 261 1.56 -9.50 0.67
N LYS A 262 2.43 -8.92 1.50
CA LYS A 262 3.14 -9.64 2.57
C LYS A 262 2.36 -9.69 3.88
N MET A 263 1.25 -8.97 3.97
CA MET A 263 0.50 -8.75 5.21
C MET A 263 -0.78 -9.60 5.28
N ALA A 264 -1.31 -10.02 4.13
CA ALA A 264 -2.50 -10.85 3.97
C ALA A 264 -2.47 -11.54 2.59
N PRO A 265 -3.41 -12.46 2.28
CA PRO A 265 -3.44 -13.12 0.99
C PRO A 265 -3.46 -12.14 -0.21
N PRO A 266 -2.54 -12.30 -1.18
CA PRO A 266 -2.48 -11.42 -2.36
C PRO A 266 -3.55 -11.75 -3.40
N PHE A 267 -3.54 -11.00 -4.51
CA PHE A 267 -4.34 -11.17 -5.74
C PHE A 267 -5.82 -10.83 -5.64
N LYS A 268 -6.31 -10.41 -4.48
CA LYS A 268 -7.59 -9.75 -4.36
C LYS A 268 -7.62 -8.46 -5.20
N GLN A 269 -8.80 -8.08 -5.63
CA GLN A 269 -9.04 -6.88 -6.40
C GLN A 269 -10.19 -6.09 -5.79
N ALA A 270 -10.14 -4.78 -5.96
CA ALA A 270 -11.18 -3.84 -5.57
C ALA A 270 -11.58 -3.00 -6.77
N GLU A 271 -12.85 -2.65 -6.84
CA GLU A 271 -13.36 -1.70 -7.81
C GLU A 271 -14.09 -0.57 -7.10
N PHE A 272 -13.88 0.64 -7.58
CA PHE A 272 -14.51 1.84 -7.04
C PHE A 272 -14.52 2.95 -8.08
N ASP A 273 -15.33 3.97 -7.83
CA ASP A 273 -15.48 5.11 -8.72
C ASP A 273 -14.55 6.23 -8.24
N ILE A 274 -13.81 6.85 -9.16
CA ILE A 274 -13.09 8.10 -8.95
C ILE A 274 -13.83 9.20 -9.73
N LEU A 275 -14.47 10.11 -9.01
CA LEU A 275 -15.21 11.24 -9.57
C LEU A 275 -14.28 12.45 -9.72
N TYR A 276 -14.40 13.17 -10.83
CA TYR A 276 -13.56 14.35 -11.07
C TYR A 276 -13.89 15.47 -10.08
N GLY A 277 -12.85 16.06 -9.49
CA GLY A 277 -12.97 17.11 -8.47
C GLY A 277 -13.42 16.66 -7.08
N ILE A 278 -13.80 15.39 -6.91
CA ILE A 278 -14.27 14.83 -5.61
C ILE A 278 -13.35 13.71 -5.12
N GLY A 279 -12.84 12.87 -6.03
CA GLY A 279 -11.97 11.73 -5.70
C GLY A 279 -12.72 10.40 -5.61
N ILE A 280 -12.22 9.49 -4.79
CA ILE A 280 -12.80 8.17 -4.55
C ILE A 280 -14.19 8.34 -3.92
N SER A 281 -15.22 7.81 -4.59
CA SER A 281 -16.59 7.84 -4.10
C SER A 281 -16.82 6.76 -3.05
N ARG A 282 -16.83 7.16 -1.78
CA ARG A 282 -17.16 6.28 -0.65
C ARG A 282 -18.56 5.69 -0.81
N GLU A 283 -19.55 6.53 -1.05
CA GLU A 283 -20.97 6.15 -1.15
C GLU A 283 -21.20 5.22 -2.34
N GLY A 284 -20.51 5.46 -3.46
CA GLY A 284 -20.50 4.54 -4.60
C GLY A 284 -19.98 3.15 -4.23
N SER A 285 -18.90 3.07 -3.46
CA SER A 285 -18.37 1.78 -2.97
C SER A 285 -19.31 1.10 -1.96
N LEU A 286 -19.99 1.86 -1.10
CA LEU A 286 -20.97 1.29 -0.16
C LEU A 286 -22.15 0.65 -0.88
N LEU A 287 -22.63 1.26 -1.96
CA LEU A 287 -23.70 0.69 -2.79
C LEU A 287 -23.25 -0.60 -3.47
N ASP A 288 -22.07 -0.61 -4.10
CA ASP A 288 -21.59 -1.79 -4.82
C ASP A 288 -21.33 -2.96 -3.86
N LEU A 289 -20.56 -2.73 -2.79
CA LEU A 289 -20.28 -3.76 -1.79
C LEU A 289 -21.53 -4.18 -1.03
N GLY A 290 -22.44 -3.24 -0.75
CA GLY A 290 -23.71 -3.52 -0.11
C GLY A 290 -24.55 -4.47 -0.94
N VAL A 291 -24.55 -4.31 -2.27
CA VAL A 291 -25.23 -5.25 -3.19
C VAL A 291 -24.52 -6.60 -3.23
N ASP A 292 -23.19 -6.60 -3.36
CA ASP A 292 -22.39 -7.84 -3.42
C ASP A 292 -22.54 -8.69 -2.14
N LEU A 293 -22.66 -8.05 -0.98
CA LEU A 293 -22.85 -8.70 0.32
C LEU A 293 -24.33 -8.95 0.67
N GLY A 294 -25.28 -8.53 -0.17
CA GLY A 294 -26.72 -8.69 0.07
C GLY A 294 -27.30 -7.80 1.17
N ILE A 295 -26.56 -6.78 1.61
CA ILE A 295 -27.00 -5.77 2.59
C ILE A 295 -27.94 -4.77 1.91
N VAL A 296 -27.61 -4.34 0.69
CA VAL A 296 -28.43 -3.48 -0.16
C VAL A 296 -29.04 -4.35 -1.25
N LYS A 297 -30.35 -4.24 -1.47
CA LYS A 297 -31.05 -4.98 -2.52
C LYS A 297 -31.17 -4.14 -3.77
N LYS A 298 -30.79 -4.72 -4.92
CA LYS A 298 -30.96 -4.12 -6.24
C LYS A 298 -32.07 -4.84 -7.02
N SER A 299 -33.12 -4.11 -7.38
CA SER A 299 -34.25 -4.60 -8.20
C SER A 299 -34.35 -3.78 -9.48
N GLY A 300 -33.82 -4.34 -10.58
CA GLY A 300 -33.63 -3.58 -11.83
C GLY A 300 -32.67 -2.40 -11.62
N ALA A 301 -33.17 -1.18 -11.78
CA ALA A 301 -32.41 0.04 -11.53
C ALA A 301 -32.54 0.57 -10.08
N TRP A 302 -33.43 0.02 -9.26
CA TRP A 302 -33.70 0.53 -7.92
C TRP A 302 -32.78 -0.09 -6.86
N PHE A 303 -32.25 0.76 -5.98
CA PHE A 303 -31.53 0.34 -4.78
C PHE A 303 -32.42 0.52 -3.56
N THR A 304 -32.43 -0.49 -2.69
CA THR A 304 -33.27 -0.54 -1.50
C THR A 304 -32.50 -1.08 -0.32
N TYR A 305 -32.74 -0.53 0.87
CA TYR A 305 -32.12 -0.95 2.12
C TYR A 305 -33.19 -1.02 3.21
N GLU A 306 -33.35 -2.20 3.83
CA GLU A 306 -34.34 -2.45 4.91
C GLU A 306 -35.79 -2.00 4.64
N GLY A 307 -36.16 -1.84 3.37
CA GLY A 307 -37.49 -1.37 2.94
C GLY A 307 -37.50 0.06 2.40
N ASP A 308 -36.48 0.85 2.72
CA ASP A 308 -36.31 2.21 2.20
C ASP A 308 -35.75 2.20 0.79
N GLN A 309 -36.29 3.07 -0.06
CA GLN A 309 -35.82 3.29 -1.42
C GLN A 309 -34.68 4.31 -1.40
N LEU A 310 -33.46 3.84 -1.65
CA LEU A 310 -32.27 4.71 -1.73
C LEU A 310 -32.30 5.56 -3.02
N GLY A 311 -32.84 5.00 -4.10
CA GLY A 311 -32.99 5.72 -5.36
C GLY A 311 -33.04 4.82 -6.59
N GLN A 312 -33.41 5.43 -7.72
CA GLN A 312 -33.34 4.80 -9.04
C GLN A 312 -32.01 5.15 -9.72
N GLY A 313 -31.19 4.15 -9.98
CA GLY A 313 -29.85 4.31 -10.54
C GLY A 313 -28.81 4.61 -9.46
N LYS A 314 -27.54 4.39 -9.82
CA LYS A 314 -26.41 4.54 -8.88
C LYS A 314 -26.21 5.99 -8.43
N GLU A 315 -26.39 6.95 -9.33
CA GLU A 315 -26.15 8.37 -9.02
C GLU A 315 -27.14 8.91 -7.99
N ASN A 316 -28.44 8.71 -8.21
CA ASN A 316 -29.46 9.14 -7.25
C ASN A 316 -29.29 8.45 -5.89
N SER A 317 -28.94 7.16 -5.90
CA SER A 317 -28.68 6.41 -4.66
C SER A 317 -27.44 6.92 -3.93
N ARG A 318 -26.42 7.36 -4.67
CA ARG A 318 -25.20 7.96 -4.10
C ARG A 318 -25.53 9.29 -3.44
N GLN A 319 -26.27 10.16 -4.14
CA GLN A 319 -26.71 11.44 -3.59
C GLN A 319 -27.54 11.25 -2.33
N PHE A 320 -28.45 10.26 -2.32
CA PHE A 320 -29.22 9.93 -1.13
C PHE A 320 -28.35 9.54 0.08
N LEU A 321 -27.29 8.75 -0.13
CA LEU A 321 -26.36 8.42 0.96
C LEU A 321 -25.50 9.60 1.41
N LEU A 322 -25.15 10.51 0.49
CA LEU A 322 -24.46 11.76 0.83
C LEU A 322 -25.33 12.66 1.73
N ASP A 323 -26.63 12.74 1.41
CA ASP A 323 -27.60 13.54 2.17
C ASP A 323 -27.98 12.88 3.52
N ASN A 324 -27.70 11.57 3.69
CA ASN A 324 -28.04 10.78 4.87
C ASN A 324 -26.79 10.05 5.43
N PRO A 325 -25.83 10.78 6.04
CA PRO A 325 -24.56 10.21 6.48
C PRO A 325 -24.70 9.14 7.56
N ASP A 326 -25.70 9.23 8.43
CA ASP A 326 -25.96 8.23 9.48
C ASP A 326 -26.29 6.86 8.86
N LEU A 327 -27.12 6.86 7.82
CA LEU A 327 -27.45 5.65 7.06
C LEU A 327 -26.23 5.09 6.32
N ALA A 328 -25.43 5.96 5.70
CA ALA A 328 -24.20 5.55 5.05
C ALA A 328 -23.21 4.89 6.05
N ASN A 329 -23.09 5.44 7.26
CA ASN A 329 -22.27 4.89 8.33
C ASN A 329 -22.81 3.55 8.84
N GLU A 330 -24.12 3.38 8.93
CA GLU A 330 -24.74 2.11 9.30
C GLU A 330 -24.44 1.02 8.27
N ILE A 331 -24.63 1.32 6.98
CA ILE A 331 -24.32 0.40 5.88
C ILE A 331 -22.82 0.05 5.90
N GLU A 332 -21.96 1.05 6.08
CA GLU A 332 -20.52 0.83 6.23
C GLU A 332 -20.20 -0.10 7.41
N GLY A 333 -20.82 0.10 8.57
CA GLY A 333 -20.64 -0.74 9.74
C GLY A 333 -21.04 -2.19 9.47
N LYS A 334 -22.16 -2.42 8.78
CA LYS A 334 -22.61 -3.76 8.37
C LYS A 334 -21.65 -4.39 7.36
N ILE A 335 -21.12 -3.63 6.40
CA ILE A 335 -20.11 -4.11 5.44
C ILE A 335 -18.83 -4.51 6.19
N ARG A 336 -18.33 -3.66 7.09
CA ARG A 336 -17.12 -3.94 7.88
C ARG A 336 -17.29 -5.14 8.81
N ALA A 337 -18.50 -5.39 9.33
CA ALA A 337 -18.77 -6.58 10.14
C ALA A 337 -18.62 -7.90 9.35
N HIS A 338 -18.76 -7.88 8.02
CA HIS A 338 -18.48 -9.04 7.17
C HIS A 338 -16.98 -9.23 6.89
N PHE A 339 -16.16 -8.24 7.25
CA PHE A 339 -14.72 -8.29 7.10
C PHE A 339 -14.05 -8.77 8.39
N ALA A 340 -13.62 -10.03 8.40
CA ALA A 340 -12.61 -10.48 9.35
C ALA A 340 -11.24 -10.09 8.82
N ALA A 341 -10.60 -9.10 9.46
CA ALA A 341 -9.19 -8.82 9.20
C ALA A 341 -8.39 -10.11 9.39
N SER A 342 -7.58 -10.47 8.41
CA SER A 342 -6.79 -11.71 8.50
C SER A 342 -5.72 -11.53 9.58
N ASP A 343 -5.68 -12.42 10.56
CA ASP A 343 -4.51 -12.54 11.42
C ASP A 343 -3.31 -12.88 10.54
N ILE A 344 -2.21 -12.12 10.69
CA ILE A 344 -1.01 -12.38 9.92
C ILE A 344 -0.42 -13.70 10.41
N ASP A 345 -0.08 -14.60 9.49
CA ASP A 345 0.83 -15.70 9.80
C ASP A 345 2.25 -15.15 9.96
N PRO A 346 2.84 -15.15 11.18
CA PRO A 346 4.18 -14.65 11.41
C PRO A 346 5.24 -15.43 10.61
N ALA A 347 4.98 -16.69 10.27
CA ALA A 347 5.86 -17.51 9.44
C ALA A 347 5.86 -17.04 7.98
N LEU A 348 4.72 -16.58 7.46
CA LEU A 348 4.62 -16.01 6.12
C LEU A 348 5.43 -14.72 5.99
N VAL A 349 5.42 -13.85 7.00
CA VAL A 349 6.22 -12.61 7.00
C VAL A 349 7.72 -12.92 7.04
N ALA A 350 8.13 -13.85 7.92
CA ALA A 350 9.54 -14.22 8.10
C ALA A 350 10.13 -14.87 6.84
N ALA A 351 9.42 -15.81 6.22
CA ALA A 351 9.88 -16.48 5.00
C ALA A 351 10.10 -15.50 3.83
N ILE A 352 9.33 -14.41 3.78
CA ILE A 352 9.44 -13.41 2.72
C ILE A 352 10.53 -12.37 3.04
N ASP A 353 10.79 -12.07 4.31
CA ASP A 353 11.89 -11.18 4.70
C ASP A 353 13.25 -11.88 4.51
N GLU A 354 13.34 -13.19 4.73
CA GLU A 354 14.50 -14.02 4.39
C GLU A 354 14.72 -14.07 2.87
N ALA A 355 13.66 -14.32 2.08
CA ALA A 355 13.74 -14.30 0.62
C ALA A 355 14.09 -12.92 0.03
N ALA A 356 13.85 -11.82 0.76
CA ALA A 356 14.27 -10.47 0.35
C ALA A 356 15.72 -10.16 0.73
N ALA A 357 16.26 -10.82 1.76
CA ALA A 357 17.66 -10.73 2.17
C ALA A 357 18.58 -11.55 1.25
N ASP A 358 18.09 -12.67 0.70
CA ASP A 358 18.82 -13.56 -0.21
C ASP A 358 18.89 -13.09 -1.67
N VAL A 359 18.33 -11.92 -1.98
CA VAL A 359 18.51 -11.31 -3.31
C VAL A 359 19.91 -10.71 -3.36
N GLU A 360 20.91 -11.51 -3.72
CA GLU A 360 22.20 -11.00 -4.18
C GLU A 360 21.96 -10.10 -5.41
N PHE A 361 22.38 -8.85 -5.30
CA PHE A 361 22.28 -7.82 -6.35
C PHE A 361 23.55 -7.75 -7.18
#